data_AF-A0A447L2W7-F1
#
_entry.id   AF-A0A447L2W7-F1
#
_cell.length_a   1.000
_cell.length_b   1.000
_cell.length_c   1.000
_cell.angle_alpha   90.00
_cell.angle_beta   90.00
_cell.angle_gamma   90.00
#
_symmetry.space_group_name_H-M   'P 1'
#
loop_
_entity.id
_entity.type
_entity.pdbx_description
1 polymer ?
#
loop_
_entity_poly.entity_id
_entity_poly.type
_entity_poly.pdbx_seq_one_letter_code
_entity_poly.pdbx_strand_id
1 'polypeptide(L)'
;MPSRGKNFIISMAPEFPYLRTSGSYLEYISALEGYYDFIAPQYYNQGGDGIWVDEANGGAGAWISQNNDAMKEDFLYYLTESLVSGTRDYARIPAAKFAIGLPSNVDAAATGYVVDPQAVYNAFKRLDAKGLSIKGLMTWSVNWDNGNNKNGVPYNGEFSTRYAALIEGEVTPPVENPQPPKALNVSELTATSLTLGWAPATGPNPIVSYRVLRNGSVIAQPDAPLLHDSGLTPDSRYSYTVIAIDSKNNASAPSVALAITTAADGTTPPDPVVGEWEVNHAYQEGERVSYQGKLYTCRQTHTSNIGWTPDTTLALWLPMS
;
A
#
# COMPACT_ATOMS: atom_id res chain seq x y z
N MET A 1 -34.60 35.65 5.04
CA MET A 1 -33.64 36.43 5.86
C MET A 1 -32.67 37.12 4.91
N PRO A 2 -32.31 38.40 5.10
CA PRO A 2 -31.35 39.07 4.23
C PRO A 2 -29.99 38.35 4.32
N SER A 3 -29.35 38.14 3.17
CA SER A 3 -28.07 37.41 3.08
C SER A 3 -26.97 38.19 3.79
N ARG A 4 -26.29 37.57 4.76
CA ARG A 4 -25.13 38.19 5.47
C ARG A 4 -23.86 38.24 4.61
N GLY A 5 -23.97 38.14 3.29
CA GLY A 5 -22.83 37.96 2.38
C GLY A 5 -22.02 36.68 2.66
N LYS A 6 -22.64 35.66 3.27
CA LYS A 6 -22.01 34.37 3.59
C LYS A 6 -22.62 33.27 2.74
N ASN A 7 -21.78 32.38 2.21
CA ASN A 7 -22.22 31.14 1.58
C ASN A 7 -22.36 30.06 2.65
N PHE A 8 -23.57 29.54 2.85
CA PHE A 8 -23.80 28.38 3.71
C PHE A 8 -23.70 27.14 2.83
N ILE A 9 -22.63 26.37 2.99
CA ILE A 9 -22.35 25.23 2.12
C ILE A 9 -23.41 24.15 2.32
N ILE A 10 -24.00 23.69 1.23
CA ILE A 10 -24.89 22.53 1.20
C ILE A 10 -24.23 21.46 0.34
N SER A 11 -24.01 20.31 0.94
CA SER A 11 -23.50 19.12 0.26
C SER A 11 -24.31 17.87 0.61
N MET A 12 -24.25 16.88 -0.26
CA MET A 12 -24.98 15.61 -0.12
C MET A 12 -24.04 14.42 -0.35
N ALA A 13 -24.27 13.31 0.35
CA ALA A 13 -23.48 12.08 0.21
C ALA A 13 -24.39 10.85 -0.01
N PRO A 14 -25.15 10.79 -1.11
CA PRO A 14 -26.00 9.64 -1.43
C PRO A 14 -25.16 8.40 -1.77
N GLU A 15 -25.64 7.22 -1.43
CA GLU A 15 -25.13 5.99 -2.03
C GLU A 15 -25.43 5.99 -3.53
N PHE A 16 -24.44 5.65 -4.37
CA PHE A 16 -24.58 5.85 -5.82
C PHE A 16 -25.79 5.15 -6.47
N PRO A 17 -26.28 3.98 -6.01
CA PRO A 17 -27.45 3.35 -6.62
C PRO A 17 -28.73 4.20 -6.53
N TYR A 18 -28.83 5.11 -5.55
CA TYR A 18 -29.97 6.02 -5.42
C TYR A 18 -29.97 7.20 -6.38
N LEU A 19 -28.94 7.29 -7.24
CA LEU A 19 -28.81 8.33 -8.27
C LEU A 19 -29.25 7.88 -9.66
N ARG A 20 -29.81 6.67 -9.77
CA ARG A 20 -30.49 6.23 -10.99
C ARG A 20 -31.66 7.16 -11.33
N THR A 21 -32.11 7.17 -12.59
CA THR A 21 -33.20 8.07 -13.05
C THR A 21 -34.52 7.87 -12.30
N SER A 22 -34.72 6.69 -11.70
CA SER A 22 -35.87 6.34 -10.84
C SER A 22 -35.56 6.41 -9.33
N GLY A 23 -34.39 6.91 -8.94
CA GLY A 23 -33.88 6.89 -7.58
C GLY A 23 -34.60 7.88 -6.64
N SER A 24 -34.79 7.47 -5.39
CA SER A 24 -35.48 8.28 -4.37
C SER A 24 -34.71 9.53 -3.95
N TYR A 25 -33.39 9.59 -4.17
CA TYR A 25 -32.59 10.74 -3.79
C TYR A 25 -32.79 11.95 -4.72
N LEU A 26 -33.36 11.74 -5.91
CA LEU A 26 -33.54 12.79 -6.91
C LEU A 26 -34.52 13.89 -6.46
N GLU A 27 -35.44 13.59 -5.54
CA GLU A 27 -36.32 14.58 -4.93
C GLU A 27 -35.51 15.63 -4.15
N TYR A 28 -34.48 15.21 -3.42
CA TYR A 28 -33.59 16.12 -2.69
C TYR A 28 -32.76 16.98 -3.64
N ILE A 29 -32.18 16.38 -4.68
CA ILE A 29 -31.37 17.10 -5.68
C ILE A 29 -32.23 18.16 -6.36
N SER A 30 -33.45 17.80 -6.77
CA SER A 30 -34.38 18.71 -7.44
C SER A 30 -34.84 19.84 -6.52
N ALA A 31 -35.15 19.53 -5.26
CA ALA A 31 -35.59 20.52 -4.28
C ALA A 31 -34.50 21.52 -3.88
N LEU A 32 -33.22 21.09 -3.95
CA LEU A 32 -32.05 21.91 -3.61
C LEU A 32 -31.32 22.45 -4.84
N GLU A 33 -31.88 22.34 -6.04
CA GLU A 33 -31.25 22.86 -7.25
C GLU A 33 -31.01 24.37 -7.13
N GLY A 34 -29.81 24.82 -7.50
CA GLY A 34 -29.33 26.18 -7.25
C GLY A 34 -28.88 26.48 -5.81
N TYR A 35 -29.16 25.61 -4.83
CA TYR A 35 -28.73 25.77 -3.42
C TYR A 35 -27.50 24.92 -3.06
N TYR A 36 -27.39 23.69 -3.57
CA TYR A 36 -26.24 22.84 -3.24
C TYR A 36 -24.96 23.30 -3.96
N ASP A 37 -23.85 23.22 -3.24
CA ASP A 37 -22.52 23.51 -3.74
C ASP A 37 -21.92 22.31 -4.47
N PHE A 38 -22.11 21.11 -3.92
CA PHE A 38 -21.64 19.86 -4.52
C PHE A 38 -22.33 18.62 -3.94
N ILE A 39 -22.22 17.51 -4.67
CA ILE A 39 -22.65 16.18 -4.24
C ILE A 39 -21.42 15.27 -4.30
N ALA A 40 -21.23 14.49 -3.24
CA ALA A 40 -20.13 13.53 -3.10
C ALA A 40 -20.68 12.11 -2.88
N PRO A 41 -21.17 11.42 -3.93
CA PRO A 41 -21.79 10.13 -3.76
C PRO A 41 -20.83 9.09 -3.20
N GLN A 42 -21.34 8.18 -2.39
CA GLN A 42 -20.60 7.09 -1.78
C GLN A 42 -20.41 5.98 -2.82
N TYR A 43 -19.18 5.81 -3.31
CA TYR A 43 -18.79 4.73 -4.23
C TYR A 43 -18.28 3.50 -3.46
N TYR A 44 -18.92 3.22 -2.31
CA TYR A 44 -18.52 2.17 -1.37
C TYR A 44 -19.73 1.56 -0.67
N ASN A 45 -19.52 0.39 -0.05
CA ASN A 45 -20.54 -0.43 0.61
C ASN A 45 -21.66 -0.98 -0.28
N GLN A 46 -21.55 -0.89 -1.61
CA GLN A 46 -22.57 -1.39 -2.55
C GLN A 46 -22.17 -2.72 -3.23
N GLY A 47 -20.98 -3.25 -2.92
CA GLY A 47 -20.57 -4.58 -3.35
C GLY A 47 -20.62 -4.75 -4.87
N GLY A 48 -21.47 -5.66 -5.33
CA GLY A 48 -21.62 -6.03 -6.74
C GLY A 48 -22.40 -5.04 -7.60
N ASP A 49 -23.04 -4.02 -6.99
CA ASP A 49 -23.69 -2.95 -7.73
C ASP A 49 -22.71 -2.20 -8.61
N GLY A 50 -23.20 -1.65 -9.71
CA GLY A 50 -22.35 -1.03 -10.72
C GLY A 50 -23.12 -0.57 -11.93
N ILE A 51 -22.44 -0.60 -13.06
CA ILE A 51 -22.93 -0.06 -14.32
C ILE A 51 -22.62 -0.99 -15.48
N TRP A 52 -23.57 -1.09 -16.40
CA TRP A 52 -23.33 -1.67 -17.71
C TRP A 52 -22.76 -0.60 -18.63
N VAL A 53 -21.66 -0.92 -19.32
CA VAL A 53 -20.98 0.00 -20.25
C VAL A 53 -20.80 -0.71 -21.57
N ASP A 54 -21.54 -0.29 -22.60
CA ASP A 54 -21.52 -0.91 -23.94
C ASP A 54 -20.14 -0.81 -24.61
N GLU A 55 -19.44 0.30 -24.41
CA GLU A 55 -18.13 0.53 -25.06
C GLU A 55 -16.97 -0.23 -24.39
N ALA A 56 -17.20 -0.82 -23.21
CA ALA A 56 -16.19 -1.60 -22.50
C ALA A 56 -15.90 -2.93 -23.21
N ASN A 57 -14.79 -3.58 -22.84
CA ASN A 57 -14.38 -4.88 -23.39
C ASN A 57 -14.32 -4.89 -24.93
N GLY A 58 -13.73 -3.84 -25.53
CA GLY A 58 -13.63 -3.71 -26.99
C GLY A 58 -14.96 -3.51 -27.70
N GLY A 59 -15.98 -2.97 -27.01
CA GLY A 59 -17.33 -2.77 -27.56
C GLY A 59 -18.27 -3.97 -27.40
N ALA A 60 -17.86 -5.01 -26.68
CA ALA A 60 -18.72 -6.17 -26.36
C ALA A 60 -19.64 -5.93 -25.15
N GLY A 61 -19.49 -4.79 -24.47
CA GLY A 61 -20.17 -4.49 -23.23
C GLY A 61 -19.54 -5.20 -22.02
N ALA A 62 -19.61 -4.55 -20.86
CA ALA A 62 -19.22 -5.15 -19.60
C ALA A 62 -20.07 -4.64 -18.44
N TRP A 63 -20.35 -5.51 -17.47
CA TRP A 63 -20.77 -5.10 -16.13
C TRP A 63 -19.55 -4.72 -15.31
N ILE A 64 -19.52 -3.47 -14.86
CA ILE A 64 -18.42 -2.92 -14.08
C ILE A 64 -18.94 -2.64 -12.67
N SER A 65 -18.67 -3.57 -11.75
CA SER A 65 -19.10 -3.48 -10.36
C SER A 65 -18.16 -2.66 -9.50
N GLN A 66 -18.71 -2.04 -8.45
CA GLN A 66 -17.98 -1.24 -7.48
C GLN A 66 -16.88 -2.03 -6.78
N ASN A 67 -17.08 -3.32 -6.54
CA ASN A 67 -16.11 -4.21 -5.86
C ASN A 67 -15.11 -4.90 -6.81
N ASN A 68 -15.07 -4.54 -8.09
CA ASN A 68 -14.10 -5.10 -9.03
C ASN A 68 -12.81 -4.25 -9.04
N ASP A 69 -11.79 -4.69 -8.30
CA ASP A 69 -10.52 -3.97 -8.20
C ASP A 69 -9.73 -3.97 -9.52
N ALA A 70 -9.84 -5.04 -10.32
CA ALA A 70 -9.20 -5.12 -11.63
C ALA A 70 -9.76 -4.10 -12.64
N MET A 71 -11.02 -3.68 -12.44
CA MET A 71 -11.68 -2.67 -13.27
C MET A 71 -11.95 -1.38 -12.49
N LYS A 72 -11.21 -1.11 -11.40
CA LYS A 72 -11.48 0.04 -10.53
C LYS A 72 -11.44 1.37 -11.28
N GLU A 73 -10.43 1.56 -12.14
CA GLU A 73 -10.31 2.76 -12.96
C GLU A 73 -11.56 2.98 -13.82
N ASP A 74 -11.99 1.93 -14.53
CA ASP A 74 -13.18 2.00 -15.39
C ASP A 74 -14.46 2.21 -14.58
N PHE A 75 -14.59 1.61 -13.40
CA PHE A 75 -15.71 1.85 -12.50
C PHE A 75 -15.78 3.34 -12.12
N LEU A 76 -14.67 3.89 -11.61
CA LEU A 76 -14.58 5.29 -11.20
C LEU A 76 -14.88 6.23 -12.38
N TYR A 77 -14.30 5.95 -13.55
CA TYR A 77 -14.50 6.75 -14.74
C TYR A 77 -15.93 6.68 -15.27
N TYR A 78 -16.45 5.50 -15.60
CA TYR A 78 -17.73 5.37 -16.31
C TYR A 78 -18.93 5.70 -15.42
N LEU A 79 -18.87 5.42 -14.11
CA LEU A 79 -19.95 5.82 -13.20
C LEU A 79 -19.99 7.34 -13.06
N THR A 80 -18.83 7.96 -12.89
CA THR A 80 -18.73 9.42 -12.81
C THR A 80 -19.13 10.08 -14.11
N GLU A 81 -18.64 9.60 -15.26
CA GLU A 81 -19.04 10.08 -16.58
C GLU A 81 -20.57 10.05 -16.70
N SER A 82 -21.20 8.93 -16.36
CA SER A 82 -22.65 8.74 -16.43
C SER A 82 -23.42 9.72 -15.56
N LEU A 83 -22.95 9.98 -14.35
CA LEU A 83 -23.55 10.94 -13.42
C LEU A 83 -23.36 12.39 -13.88
N VAL A 84 -22.23 12.73 -14.51
CA VAL A 84 -21.99 14.11 -14.94
C VAL A 84 -22.57 14.45 -16.31
N SER A 85 -22.83 13.45 -17.15
CA SER A 85 -23.53 13.58 -18.43
C SER A 85 -25.04 13.29 -18.35
N GLY A 86 -25.51 12.57 -17.33
CA GLY A 86 -26.89 12.08 -17.26
C GLY A 86 -27.17 10.93 -18.24
N THR A 87 -26.28 9.95 -18.31
CA THR A 87 -26.37 8.80 -19.22
C THR A 87 -26.40 7.49 -18.45
N ARG A 88 -26.57 6.35 -19.16
CA ARG A 88 -26.54 4.99 -18.59
C ARG A 88 -27.46 4.81 -17.37
N ASP A 89 -28.67 5.36 -17.45
CA ASP A 89 -29.69 5.32 -16.40
C ASP A 89 -29.33 6.09 -15.10
N TYR A 90 -28.43 7.07 -15.16
CA TYR A 90 -28.17 7.99 -14.05
C TYR A 90 -28.73 9.40 -14.29
N ALA A 91 -29.19 10.02 -13.21
CA ALA A 91 -29.53 11.43 -13.22
C ALA A 91 -28.27 12.30 -13.36
N ARG A 92 -28.42 13.48 -13.96
CA ARG A 92 -27.32 14.39 -14.20
C ARG A 92 -27.00 15.24 -12.96
N ILE A 93 -25.74 15.26 -12.55
CA ILE A 93 -25.16 16.18 -11.58
C ILE A 93 -24.02 16.94 -12.27
N PRO A 94 -23.99 18.29 -12.30
CA PRO A 94 -22.91 19.02 -13.00
C PRO A 94 -21.51 18.63 -12.50
N ALA A 95 -20.56 18.39 -13.42
CA ALA A 95 -19.20 17.95 -13.08
C ALA A 95 -18.49 18.87 -12.06
N ALA A 96 -18.59 20.19 -12.24
CA ALA A 96 -18.03 21.18 -11.31
C ALA A 96 -18.64 21.15 -9.89
N LYS A 97 -19.76 20.44 -9.72
CA LYS A 97 -20.45 20.18 -8.44
C LYS A 97 -20.37 18.70 -8.03
N PHE A 98 -19.51 17.90 -8.65
CA PHE A 98 -19.40 16.47 -8.39
C PHE A 98 -18.08 16.14 -7.69
N ALA A 99 -18.12 15.32 -6.65
CA ALA A 99 -16.93 14.72 -6.05
C ALA A 99 -17.13 13.21 -5.90
N ILE A 100 -16.06 12.42 -5.98
CA ILE A 100 -16.16 10.95 -5.75
C ILE A 100 -15.92 10.66 -4.27
N GLY A 101 -16.87 9.97 -3.63
CA GLY A 101 -16.73 9.51 -2.24
C GLY A 101 -16.08 8.13 -2.15
N LEU A 102 -14.94 8.01 -1.46
CA LEU A 102 -14.17 6.77 -1.31
C LEU A 102 -13.91 6.44 0.16
N PRO A 103 -13.79 5.18 0.55
CA PRO A 103 -13.36 4.84 1.90
C PRO A 103 -11.85 5.06 2.03
N SER A 104 -11.40 5.53 3.20
CA SER A 104 -9.98 5.87 3.41
C SER A 104 -9.08 4.64 3.35
N ASN A 105 -9.58 3.51 3.82
CA ASN A 105 -8.90 2.22 3.84
C ASN A 105 -9.94 1.06 3.91
N VAL A 106 -9.44 -0.16 3.91
CA VAL A 106 -10.27 -1.38 3.93
C VAL A 106 -11.10 -1.57 5.21
N ASP A 107 -10.72 -0.97 6.33
CA ASP A 107 -11.51 -1.05 7.56
C ASP A 107 -12.63 0.01 7.60
N ALA A 108 -12.54 1.05 6.77
CA ALA A 108 -13.51 2.15 6.75
C ALA A 108 -14.84 1.80 6.04
N ALA A 109 -14.83 0.83 5.12
CA ALA A 109 -16.01 0.34 4.42
C ALA A 109 -15.82 -1.11 3.99
N ALA A 110 -16.91 -1.88 3.92
CA ALA A 110 -16.88 -3.30 3.56
C ALA A 110 -16.37 -3.54 2.12
N THR A 111 -16.68 -2.63 1.20
CA THR A 111 -16.17 -2.66 -0.18
C THR A 111 -16.00 -1.23 -0.71
N GLY A 112 -15.14 -1.03 -1.71
CA GLY A 112 -15.02 0.26 -2.42
C GLY A 112 -13.67 0.94 -2.25
N TYR A 113 -12.82 0.46 -1.34
CA TYR A 113 -11.44 0.91 -1.23
C TYR A 113 -10.72 0.75 -2.56
N VAL A 114 -9.90 1.76 -2.88
CA VAL A 114 -9.10 1.78 -4.11
C VAL A 114 -7.72 1.27 -3.74
N VAL A 115 -7.43 0.03 -4.15
CA VAL A 115 -6.15 -0.63 -3.85
C VAL A 115 -5.00 0.09 -4.56
N ASP A 116 -5.11 0.29 -5.87
CA ASP A 116 -4.13 0.98 -6.70
C ASP A 116 -4.55 2.46 -6.91
N PRO A 117 -3.87 3.44 -6.28
CA PRO A 117 -4.25 4.84 -6.40
C PRO A 117 -4.21 5.34 -7.85
N GLN A 118 -3.42 4.74 -8.74
CA GLN A 118 -3.34 5.12 -10.15
C GLN A 118 -4.71 5.07 -10.84
N ALA A 119 -5.63 4.21 -10.38
CA ALA A 119 -7.00 4.14 -10.88
C ALA A 119 -7.77 5.45 -10.70
N VAL A 120 -7.58 6.15 -9.57
CA VAL A 120 -8.21 7.46 -9.32
C VAL A 120 -7.62 8.52 -10.22
N TYR A 121 -6.29 8.58 -10.30
CA TYR A 121 -5.57 9.55 -11.14
C TYR A 121 -5.94 9.41 -12.63
N ASN A 122 -6.00 8.17 -13.13
CA ASN A 122 -6.38 7.91 -14.51
C ASN A 122 -7.85 8.26 -14.77
N ALA A 123 -8.76 7.96 -13.84
CA ALA A 123 -10.16 8.34 -13.98
C ALA A 123 -10.34 9.87 -14.07
N PHE A 124 -9.66 10.63 -13.19
CA PHE A 124 -9.63 12.10 -13.24
C PHE A 124 -9.08 12.60 -14.58
N LYS A 125 -7.91 12.10 -14.99
CA LYS A 125 -7.29 12.45 -16.27
C LYS A 125 -8.20 12.17 -17.48
N ARG A 126 -8.93 11.05 -17.48
CA ARG A 126 -9.88 10.68 -18.54
C ARG A 126 -11.09 11.62 -18.56
N LEU A 127 -11.60 12.03 -17.39
CA LEU A 127 -12.68 13.01 -17.27
C LEU A 127 -12.22 14.39 -17.77
N ASP A 128 -11.03 14.84 -17.36
CA ASP A 128 -10.44 16.11 -17.79
C ASP A 128 -10.24 16.15 -19.32
N ALA A 129 -9.76 15.06 -19.91
CA ALA A 129 -9.59 14.94 -21.36
C ALA A 129 -10.91 15.07 -22.13
N LYS A 130 -12.06 14.84 -21.49
CA LYS A 130 -13.40 15.07 -22.05
C LYS A 130 -14.02 16.43 -21.67
N GLY A 131 -13.29 17.29 -20.95
CA GLY A 131 -13.83 18.55 -20.43
C GLY A 131 -14.87 18.33 -19.32
N LEU A 132 -14.82 17.18 -18.63
CA LEU A 132 -15.72 16.78 -17.56
C LEU A 132 -15.01 16.81 -16.18
N SER A 133 -14.09 17.75 -15.99
CA SER A 133 -13.36 17.92 -14.73
C SER A 133 -14.31 18.02 -13.53
N ILE A 134 -14.08 17.16 -12.54
CA ILE A 134 -14.90 17.09 -11.33
C ILE A 134 -14.29 17.92 -10.19
N LYS A 135 -15.10 18.23 -9.18
CA LYS A 135 -14.73 19.09 -8.05
C LYS A 135 -13.67 18.47 -7.13
N GLY A 136 -13.63 17.14 -7.00
CA GLY A 136 -12.61 16.46 -6.21
C GLY A 136 -13.05 15.13 -5.58
N LEU A 137 -12.55 14.87 -4.38
CA LEU A 137 -12.78 13.63 -3.62
C LEU A 137 -13.40 13.93 -2.25
N MET A 138 -14.12 12.94 -1.73
CA MET A 138 -14.58 12.87 -0.35
C MET A 138 -14.11 11.54 0.23
N THR A 139 -13.83 11.49 1.54
CA THR A 139 -13.56 10.22 2.19
C THR A 139 -14.33 9.99 3.48
N TRP A 140 -14.71 8.73 3.67
CA TRP A 140 -15.04 8.18 4.97
C TRP A 140 -13.86 7.36 5.48
N SER A 141 -13.09 7.81 6.48
CA SER A 141 -13.12 9.13 7.11
C SER A 141 -11.72 9.52 7.61
N VAL A 142 -11.52 10.76 8.06
CA VAL A 142 -10.25 11.19 8.68
C VAL A 142 -9.88 10.39 9.94
N ASN A 143 -10.89 9.86 10.67
CA ASN A 143 -10.68 8.99 11.81
C ASN A 143 -10.10 7.64 11.37
N TRP A 144 -10.60 7.10 10.26
CA TRP A 144 -10.10 5.86 9.69
C TRP A 144 -8.73 6.05 9.04
N ASP A 145 -8.49 7.16 8.35
CA ASP A 145 -7.20 7.46 7.70
C ASP A 145 -6.03 7.53 8.70
N ASN A 146 -6.31 7.98 9.93
CA ASN A 146 -5.36 8.00 11.05
C ASN A 146 -5.53 6.83 12.01
N GLY A 147 -6.36 5.85 11.68
CA GLY A 147 -6.64 4.69 12.51
C GLY A 147 -5.54 3.62 12.42
N ASN A 148 -5.81 2.48 13.04
CA ASN A 148 -4.96 1.31 12.98
C ASN A 148 -5.79 0.12 12.50
N ASN A 149 -5.18 -0.79 11.75
CA ASN A 149 -5.80 -2.05 11.40
C ASN A 149 -5.88 -2.99 12.62
N LYS A 150 -6.53 -4.15 12.44
CA LYS A 150 -6.68 -5.18 13.50
C LYS A 150 -5.37 -5.60 14.18
N ASN A 151 -4.22 -5.52 13.48
CA ASN A 151 -2.92 -5.90 14.01
C ASN A 151 -2.17 -4.72 14.67
N GLY A 152 -2.84 -3.57 14.84
CA GLY A 152 -2.25 -2.36 15.40
C GLY A 152 -1.38 -1.57 14.44
N VAL A 153 -1.32 -1.94 13.15
CA VAL A 153 -0.52 -1.20 12.16
C VAL A 153 -1.28 0.10 11.80
N PRO A 154 -0.66 1.28 11.96
CA PRO A 154 -1.31 2.54 11.64
C PRO A 154 -1.49 2.72 10.12
N TYR A 155 -2.63 3.27 9.71
CA TYR A 155 -2.87 3.72 8.33
C TYR A 155 -2.12 5.01 8.00
N ASN A 156 -1.80 5.82 9.02
CA ASN A 156 -0.85 6.93 8.94
C ASN A 156 -1.14 7.95 7.81
N GLY A 157 -2.41 8.28 7.59
CA GLY A 157 -2.80 9.29 6.59
C GLY A 157 -2.60 8.82 5.15
N GLU A 158 -2.74 7.52 4.87
CA GLU A 158 -2.55 6.94 3.53
C GLU A 158 -3.42 7.62 2.48
N PHE A 159 -4.72 7.82 2.74
CA PHE A 159 -5.66 8.42 1.78
C PHE A 159 -5.28 9.86 1.47
N SER A 160 -5.03 10.66 2.50
CA SER A 160 -4.62 12.06 2.34
C SER A 160 -3.26 12.16 1.61
N THR A 161 -2.31 11.29 1.93
CA THR A 161 -1.01 11.20 1.23
C THR A 161 -1.19 10.84 -0.25
N ARG A 162 -2.08 9.88 -0.55
CA ARG A 162 -2.35 9.43 -1.91
C ARG A 162 -3.01 10.50 -2.78
N TYR A 163 -3.91 11.31 -2.24
CA TYR A 163 -4.85 12.08 -3.07
C TYR A 163 -4.86 13.60 -2.83
N ALA A 164 -4.20 14.14 -1.81
CA ALA A 164 -4.20 15.60 -1.58
C ALA A 164 -3.64 16.36 -2.80
N ALA A 165 -2.50 15.91 -3.32
CA ALA A 165 -1.84 16.52 -4.47
C ALA A 165 -2.70 16.48 -5.75
N LEU A 166 -3.50 15.42 -5.94
CA LEU A 166 -4.43 15.31 -7.07
C LEU A 166 -5.45 16.46 -7.08
N ILE A 167 -5.96 16.84 -5.90
CA ILE A 167 -6.94 17.93 -5.77
C ILE A 167 -6.30 19.31 -5.96
N GLU A 168 -4.98 19.42 -5.73
CA GLU A 168 -4.20 20.64 -5.94
C GLU A 168 -3.70 20.79 -7.38
N GLY A 169 -3.99 19.82 -8.27
CA GLY A 169 -3.69 19.87 -9.70
C GLY A 169 -2.49 19.04 -10.14
N GLU A 170 -1.88 18.23 -9.25
CA GLU A 170 -0.87 17.25 -9.64
C GLU A 170 -1.53 16.03 -10.30
N VAL A 171 -0.94 15.52 -11.39
CA VAL A 171 -1.54 14.43 -12.19
C VAL A 171 -0.80 13.10 -12.08
N THR A 172 0.19 13.01 -11.19
CA THR A 172 1.00 11.80 -10.96
C THR A 172 0.79 11.26 -9.55
N PRO A 173 0.39 9.99 -9.36
CA PRO A 173 0.27 9.43 -8.03
C PRO A 173 1.63 9.25 -7.35
N PRO A 174 1.66 9.23 -6.00
CA PRO A 174 2.82 8.76 -5.27
C PRO A 174 3.11 7.30 -5.64
N VAL A 175 4.39 6.98 -5.83
CA VAL A 175 4.82 5.61 -6.12
C VAL A 175 4.70 4.77 -4.86
N GLU A 176 3.92 3.69 -4.96
CA GLU A 176 3.68 2.76 -3.86
C GLU A 176 4.79 1.71 -3.78
N ASN A 177 5.91 2.10 -3.18
CA ASN A 177 7.05 1.21 -3.03
C ASN A 177 6.78 0.10 -1.99
N PRO A 178 7.34 -1.11 -2.19
CA PRO A 178 7.36 -2.13 -1.16
C PRO A 178 8.17 -1.70 0.07
N GLN A 179 7.92 -2.36 1.20
CA GLN A 179 8.76 -2.23 2.38
C GLN A 179 10.13 -2.91 2.16
N PRO A 180 11.22 -2.34 2.71
CA PRO A 180 12.53 -2.97 2.64
C PRO A 180 12.51 -4.36 3.30
N PRO A 181 13.20 -5.37 2.73
CA PRO A 181 13.46 -6.63 3.40
C PRO A 181 14.09 -6.43 4.79
N LYS A 182 13.74 -7.32 5.72
CA LYS A 182 14.21 -7.30 7.12
C LYS A 182 14.84 -8.62 7.51
N ALA A 183 15.45 -8.66 8.69
CA ALA A 183 16.00 -9.88 9.31
C ALA A 183 16.97 -10.64 8.38
N LEU A 184 17.90 -9.91 7.76
CA LEU A 184 18.95 -10.54 6.97
C LEU A 184 19.79 -11.45 7.87
N ASN A 185 20.12 -12.64 7.37
CA ASN A 185 20.95 -13.62 8.06
C ASN A 185 21.88 -14.33 7.08
N VAL A 186 22.94 -14.93 7.61
CA VAL A 186 23.85 -15.78 6.85
C VAL A 186 23.94 -17.16 7.49
N SER A 187 23.92 -18.19 6.64
CA SER A 187 24.23 -19.58 6.95
C SER A 187 25.31 -20.10 5.99
N GLU A 188 25.83 -21.30 6.25
CA GLU A 188 26.79 -21.98 5.36
C GLU A 188 27.99 -21.11 4.96
N LEU A 189 28.41 -20.23 5.87
CA LEU A 189 29.56 -19.36 5.66
C LEU A 189 30.81 -20.22 5.54
N THR A 190 31.63 -19.97 4.52
CA THR A 190 32.94 -20.62 4.35
C THR A 190 34.00 -19.54 4.06
N ALA A 191 35.19 -19.96 3.70
CA ALA A 191 36.23 -19.05 3.21
C ALA A 191 35.87 -18.42 1.85
N THR A 192 34.99 -19.06 1.05
CA THR A 192 34.73 -18.66 -0.33
C THR A 192 33.25 -18.62 -0.72
N SER A 193 32.34 -18.89 0.22
CA SER A 193 30.90 -18.89 -0.03
C SER A 193 30.09 -18.54 1.22
N LEU A 194 28.82 -18.22 1.02
CA LEU A 194 27.81 -18.14 2.06
C LEU A 194 26.41 -18.30 1.48
N THR A 195 25.43 -18.55 2.34
CA THR A 195 24.00 -18.51 1.98
C THR A 195 23.35 -17.35 2.75
N LEU A 196 22.86 -16.34 2.02
CA LEU A 196 22.15 -15.17 2.55
C LEU A 196 20.63 -15.45 2.54
N GLY A 197 19.95 -15.22 3.66
CA GLY A 197 18.50 -15.28 3.79
C GLY A 197 17.92 -14.00 4.38
N TRP A 198 16.61 -13.77 4.18
CA TRP A 198 15.87 -12.65 4.76
C TRP A 198 14.38 -12.97 4.90
N ALA A 199 13.66 -12.16 5.68
CA ALA A 199 12.21 -12.27 5.77
C ALA A 199 11.54 -11.75 4.47
N PRO A 200 10.50 -12.43 3.95
CA PRO A 200 9.76 -11.96 2.80
C PRO A 200 9.27 -10.52 2.98
N ALA A 201 9.52 -9.67 1.99
CA ALA A 201 9.03 -8.29 2.01
C ALA A 201 7.52 -8.26 1.78
N THR A 202 6.90 -7.15 2.18
CA THR A 202 5.49 -6.86 1.93
C THR A 202 5.34 -5.49 1.31
N GLY A 203 4.25 -5.26 0.60
CA GLY A 203 3.94 -3.99 -0.02
C GLY A 203 2.52 -4.00 -0.57
N PRO A 204 2.04 -2.86 -1.10
CA PRO A 204 0.72 -2.77 -1.72
C PRO A 204 0.56 -3.70 -2.92
N ASN A 205 1.66 -4.01 -3.60
CA ASN A 205 1.72 -4.96 -4.71
C ASN A 205 2.50 -6.23 -4.29
N PRO A 206 2.17 -7.41 -4.86
CA PRO A 206 2.93 -8.64 -4.63
C PRO A 206 4.42 -8.48 -4.96
N ILE A 207 5.30 -9.00 -4.10
CA ILE A 207 6.74 -9.05 -4.34
C ILE A 207 7.03 -10.16 -5.36
N VAL A 208 7.81 -9.84 -6.41
CA VAL A 208 8.13 -10.79 -7.49
C VAL A 208 9.62 -11.11 -7.57
N SER A 209 10.49 -10.26 -7.03
CA SER A 209 11.93 -10.55 -6.93
C SER A 209 12.64 -9.66 -5.92
N TYR A 210 13.91 -9.95 -5.68
CA TYR A 210 14.79 -9.20 -4.79
C TYR A 210 16.09 -8.88 -5.52
N ARG A 211 16.58 -7.64 -5.46
CA ARG A 211 17.96 -7.33 -5.86
C ARG A 211 18.86 -7.49 -4.65
N VAL A 212 19.86 -8.37 -4.77
CA VAL A 212 20.89 -8.55 -3.73
C VAL A 212 22.13 -7.79 -4.14
N LEU A 213 22.59 -6.91 -3.26
CA LEU A 213 23.79 -6.11 -3.46
C LEU A 213 24.89 -6.59 -2.52
N ARG A 214 26.10 -6.77 -3.05
CA ARG A 214 27.33 -7.03 -2.30
C ARG A 214 28.27 -5.85 -2.52
N ASN A 215 28.69 -5.20 -1.43
CA ASN A 215 29.52 -4.00 -1.44
C ASN A 215 28.94 -2.89 -2.34
N GLY A 216 27.60 -2.74 -2.30
CA GLY A 216 26.86 -1.74 -3.08
C GLY A 216 26.62 -2.08 -4.55
N SER A 217 27.13 -3.20 -5.06
CA SER A 217 26.88 -3.66 -6.44
C SER A 217 25.88 -4.80 -6.47
N VAL A 218 24.89 -4.74 -7.37
CA VAL A 218 23.93 -5.84 -7.57
C VAL A 218 24.69 -7.07 -8.08
N ILE A 219 24.58 -8.19 -7.37
CA ILE A 219 25.21 -9.46 -7.74
C ILE A 219 24.20 -10.49 -8.25
N ALA A 220 22.93 -10.37 -7.86
CA ALA A 220 21.88 -11.30 -8.23
C ALA A 220 20.49 -10.66 -8.10
N GLN A 221 19.51 -11.27 -8.77
CA GLN A 221 18.10 -10.92 -8.62
C GLN A 221 17.21 -12.17 -8.44
N PRO A 222 17.27 -12.87 -7.29
CA PRO A 222 16.42 -14.04 -7.03
C PRO A 222 14.93 -13.68 -6.90
N ASP A 223 14.06 -14.65 -7.19
CA ASP A 223 12.61 -14.59 -6.94
C ASP A 223 12.23 -15.11 -5.53
N ALA A 224 13.11 -15.90 -4.91
CA ALA A 224 13.01 -16.36 -3.53
C ALA A 224 13.80 -15.46 -2.55
N PRO A 225 13.44 -15.45 -1.24
CA PRO A 225 14.12 -14.66 -0.22
C PRO A 225 15.44 -15.33 0.26
N LEU A 226 16.23 -15.85 -0.68
CA LEU A 226 17.44 -16.63 -0.44
C LEU A 226 18.43 -16.43 -1.59
N LEU A 227 19.72 -16.34 -1.28
CA LEU A 227 20.81 -16.36 -2.27
C LEU A 227 22.00 -17.17 -1.75
N HIS A 228 22.47 -18.14 -2.54
CA HIS A 228 23.80 -18.72 -2.34
C HIS A 228 24.84 -17.89 -3.11
N ASP A 229 25.79 -17.30 -2.39
CA ASP A 229 26.86 -16.49 -2.95
C ASP A 229 28.20 -17.23 -2.83
N SER A 230 28.96 -17.30 -3.92
CA SER A 230 30.20 -18.06 -4.02
C SER A 230 31.28 -17.27 -4.75
N GLY A 231 32.53 -17.76 -4.71
CA GLY A 231 33.67 -17.04 -5.28
C GLY A 231 34.13 -15.86 -4.42
N LEU A 232 33.82 -15.89 -3.13
CA LEU A 232 34.33 -14.93 -2.14
C LEU A 232 35.82 -15.18 -1.88
N THR A 233 36.50 -14.15 -1.39
CA THR A 233 37.89 -14.23 -0.95
C THR A 233 37.92 -14.60 0.54
N PRO A 234 38.82 -15.48 0.99
CA PRO A 234 39.02 -15.77 2.41
C PRO A 234 39.37 -14.52 3.22
N ASP A 235 39.03 -14.53 4.51
CA ASP A 235 39.33 -13.45 5.48
C ASP A 235 39.00 -12.04 4.97
N SER A 236 37.87 -11.91 4.27
CA SER A 236 37.47 -10.68 3.59
C SER A 236 36.10 -10.21 4.06
N ARG A 237 36.00 -8.91 4.32
CA ARG A 237 34.76 -8.26 4.76
C ARG A 237 33.87 -7.93 3.56
N TYR A 238 32.61 -8.32 3.66
CA TYR A 238 31.55 -7.99 2.70
C TYR A 238 30.38 -7.32 3.40
N SER A 239 29.65 -6.51 2.65
CA SER A 239 28.40 -5.89 3.09
C SER A 239 27.28 -6.25 2.13
N TYR A 240 26.19 -6.81 2.67
CA TYR A 240 25.02 -7.22 1.92
C TYR A 240 23.82 -6.33 2.23
N THR A 241 23.10 -5.92 1.19
CA THR A 241 21.77 -5.29 1.30
C THR A 241 20.84 -5.91 0.29
N VAL A 242 19.55 -5.96 0.62
CA VAL A 242 18.52 -6.49 -0.28
C VAL A 242 17.46 -5.43 -0.54
N ILE A 243 17.01 -5.33 -1.79
CA ILE A 243 15.91 -4.47 -2.23
C ILE A 243 14.79 -5.36 -2.76
N ALA A 244 13.56 -5.18 -2.29
CA ALA A 244 12.39 -5.88 -2.83
C ALA A 244 11.86 -5.18 -4.09
N ILE A 245 11.42 -5.98 -5.07
CA ILE A 245 10.81 -5.53 -6.32
C ILE A 245 9.41 -6.13 -6.41
N ASP A 246 8.39 -5.28 -6.61
CA ASP A 246 7.01 -5.73 -6.78
C ASP A 246 6.61 -6.03 -8.24
N SER A 247 5.39 -6.53 -8.42
CA SER A 247 4.79 -6.83 -9.71
C SER A 247 4.55 -5.61 -10.61
N LYS A 248 4.69 -4.40 -10.08
CA LYS A 248 4.65 -3.12 -10.82
C LYS A 248 6.05 -2.59 -11.12
N ASN A 249 7.10 -3.35 -10.78
CA ASN A 249 8.51 -2.98 -10.91
C ASN A 249 8.91 -1.77 -10.04
N ASN A 250 8.17 -1.49 -8.97
CA ASN A 250 8.58 -0.56 -7.93
C ASN A 250 9.62 -1.22 -7.03
N ALA A 251 10.55 -0.41 -6.51
CA ALA A 251 11.65 -0.88 -5.67
C ALA A 251 11.52 -0.32 -4.26
N SER A 252 11.73 -1.16 -3.26
CA SER A 252 11.85 -0.70 -1.88
C SER A 252 13.11 0.15 -1.69
N ALA A 253 13.21 0.85 -0.56
CA ALA A 253 14.52 1.23 -0.04
C ALA A 253 15.40 -0.03 0.19
N PRO A 254 16.74 0.08 0.22
CA PRO A 254 17.60 -1.02 0.66
C PRO A 254 17.31 -1.43 2.11
N SER A 255 17.46 -2.72 2.41
CA SER A 255 17.49 -3.22 3.80
C SER A 255 18.62 -2.55 4.61
N VAL A 256 18.55 -2.70 5.93
CA VAL A 256 19.75 -2.49 6.77
C VAL A 256 20.86 -3.41 6.26
N ALA A 257 22.09 -2.87 6.19
CA ALA A 257 23.23 -3.60 5.67
C ALA A 257 23.72 -4.65 6.68
N LEU A 258 23.86 -5.89 6.23
CA LEU A 258 24.50 -6.97 6.99
C LEU A 258 25.98 -7.04 6.61
N ALA A 259 26.87 -6.77 7.55
CA ALA A 259 28.31 -6.91 7.36
C ALA A 259 28.78 -8.28 7.85
N ILE A 260 29.54 -8.98 7.00
CA ILE A 260 30.09 -10.30 7.29
C ILE A 260 31.58 -10.33 6.94
N THR A 261 32.33 -11.24 7.57
CA THR A 261 33.71 -11.56 7.18
C THR A 261 33.77 -13.06 6.90
N THR A 262 34.29 -13.45 5.74
CA THR A 262 34.49 -14.86 5.39
C THR A 262 35.51 -15.52 6.31
N ALA A 263 35.43 -16.85 6.43
CA ALA A 263 36.42 -17.60 7.21
C ALA A 263 37.82 -17.47 6.58
N ALA A 264 38.86 -17.64 7.39
CA ALA A 264 40.21 -17.81 6.87
C ALA A 264 40.35 -19.17 6.18
N ASP A 265 41.27 -19.28 5.24
CA ASP A 265 41.48 -20.53 4.50
C ASP A 265 41.93 -21.66 5.45
N GLY A 266 41.35 -22.85 5.29
CA GLY A 266 41.61 -24.01 6.16
C GLY A 266 41.06 -23.91 7.59
N THR A 267 40.23 -22.91 7.92
CA THR A 267 39.55 -22.81 9.22
C THR A 267 38.10 -23.29 9.15
N THR A 268 37.58 -23.84 10.25
CA THR A 268 36.15 -24.14 10.36
C THR A 268 35.35 -22.83 10.36
N PRO A 269 34.19 -22.78 9.69
CA PRO A 269 33.34 -21.59 9.64
C PRO A 269 33.09 -20.99 11.03
N PRO A 270 33.14 -19.65 11.19
CA PRO A 270 32.59 -19.02 12.37
C PRO A 270 31.06 -19.23 12.42
N ASP A 271 30.47 -19.12 13.61
CA ASP A 271 29.02 -19.22 13.82
C ASP A 271 28.25 -18.28 12.86
N PRO A 272 27.01 -18.65 12.49
CA PRO A 272 26.21 -17.88 11.53
C PRO A 272 26.07 -16.41 11.95
N VAL A 273 26.40 -15.50 11.02
CA VAL A 273 26.28 -14.05 11.23
C VAL A 273 24.83 -13.64 11.02
N VAL A 274 24.25 -13.00 12.03
CA VAL A 274 22.82 -12.68 12.12
C VAL A 274 22.62 -11.18 12.36
N GLY A 275 21.48 -10.64 11.92
CA GLY A 275 21.14 -9.23 12.10
C GLY A 275 21.16 -8.78 13.57
N GLU A 276 21.40 -7.48 13.79
CA GLU A 276 21.29 -6.85 15.12
C GLU A 276 19.84 -6.92 15.63
N TRP A 277 19.67 -7.06 16.94
CA TRP A 277 18.36 -7.00 17.59
C TRP A 277 17.73 -5.60 17.45
N GLU A 278 16.44 -5.57 17.17
CA GLU A 278 15.62 -4.39 16.89
C GLU A 278 14.48 -4.29 17.90
N VAL A 279 14.09 -3.06 18.27
CA VAL A 279 12.91 -2.77 19.09
C VAL A 279 11.65 -2.79 18.21
N ASN A 280 10.52 -3.27 18.73
CA ASN A 280 9.24 -3.41 18.02
C ASN A 280 9.32 -4.36 16.81
N HIS A 281 10.21 -5.35 16.88
CA HIS A 281 10.38 -6.37 15.86
C HIS A 281 9.68 -7.66 16.31
N ALA A 282 8.91 -8.28 15.41
CA ALA A 282 8.23 -9.54 15.67
C ALA A 282 9.16 -10.73 15.39
N TYR A 283 9.78 -11.26 16.44
CA TYR A 283 10.69 -12.40 16.39
C TYR A 283 9.95 -13.73 16.45
N GLN A 284 10.39 -14.71 15.67
CA GLN A 284 9.90 -16.09 15.73
C GLN A 284 10.77 -16.98 16.63
N GLU A 285 10.19 -18.03 17.23
CA GLU A 285 10.98 -19.06 17.91
C GLU A 285 12.06 -19.65 16.97
N GLY A 286 13.29 -19.77 17.48
CA GLY A 286 14.46 -20.23 16.74
C GLY A 286 15.20 -19.14 15.95
N GLU A 287 14.62 -17.94 15.80
CA GLU A 287 15.28 -16.82 15.13
C GLU A 287 16.53 -16.37 15.90
N ARG A 288 17.61 -16.04 15.19
CA ARG A 288 18.89 -15.68 15.81
C ARG A 288 19.21 -14.21 15.56
N VAL A 289 19.74 -13.54 16.57
CA VAL A 289 20.11 -12.11 16.52
C VAL A 289 21.46 -11.88 17.19
N SER A 290 22.13 -10.80 16.81
CA SER A 290 23.26 -10.26 17.55
C SER A 290 22.80 -9.12 18.46
N TYR A 291 23.32 -9.06 19.68
CA TYR A 291 23.09 -7.95 20.60
C TYR A 291 24.33 -7.74 21.45
N GLN A 292 24.89 -6.53 21.39
CA GLN A 292 26.15 -6.17 22.06
C GLN A 292 27.31 -7.15 21.76
N GLY A 293 27.39 -7.60 20.50
CA GLY A 293 28.44 -8.52 20.04
C GLY A 293 28.28 -9.97 20.50
N LYS A 294 27.16 -10.34 21.14
CA LYS A 294 26.83 -11.72 21.51
C LYS A 294 25.66 -12.24 20.67
N LEU A 295 25.64 -13.54 20.45
CA LEU A 295 24.59 -14.23 19.70
C LEU A 295 23.51 -14.76 20.64
N TYR A 296 22.25 -14.61 20.22
CA TYR A 296 21.09 -15.10 20.95
C TYR A 296 20.12 -15.79 20.00
N THR A 297 19.48 -16.87 20.48
CA THR A 297 18.35 -17.53 19.82
C THR A 297 17.05 -17.18 20.53
N CYS A 298 16.05 -16.71 19.79
CA CYS A 298 14.70 -16.47 20.27
C CYS A 298 14.08 -17.80 20.73
N ARG A 299 13.59 -17.86 21.97
CA ARG A 299 13.01 -19.07 22.58
C ARG A 299 11.51 -19.16 22.38
N GLN A 300 10.85 -18.03 22.16
CA GLN A 300 9.40 -17.92 22.10
C GLN A 300 9.04 -16.79 21.16
N THR A 301 8.11 -17.01 20.22
CA THR A 301 7.62 -15.97 19.33
C THR A 301 7.08 -14.77 20.12
N HIS A 302 7.57 -13.56 19.84
CA HIS A 302 7.18 -12.34 20.55
C HIS A 302 7.44 -11.09 19.70
N THR A 303 6.86 -9.95 20.07
CA THR A 303 7.28 -8.64 19.56
C THR A 303 8.17 -7.98 20.61
N SER A 304 9.40 -7.64 20.25
CA SER A 304 10.37 -7.00 21.16
C SER A 304 9.91 -5.61 21.58
N ASN A 305 10.32 -5.19 22.77
CA ASN A 305 10.21 -3.81 23.23
C ASN A 305 11.53 -3.39 23.89
N ILE A 306 11.65 -2.10 24.25
CA ILE A 306 12.90 -1.54 24.78
C ILE A 306 13.38 -2.22 26.09
N GLY A 307 12.49 -2.89 26.82
CA GLY A 307 12.81 -3.62 28.06
C GLY A 307 13.05 -5.11 27.86
N TRP A 308 12.83 -5.66 26.67
CA TRP A 308 12.98 -7.10 26.37
C TRP A 308 14.27 -7.38 25.60
N THR A 309 15.39 -6.87 26.12
CA THR A 309 16.70 -7.03 25.47
C THR A 309 17.22 -8.47 25.60
N PRO A 310 17.99 -8.98 24.63
CA PRO A 310 18.47 -10.37 24.65
C PRO A 310 19.32 -10.76 25.86
N ASP A 311 20.10 -9.84 26.40
CA ASP A 311 20.98 -10.06 27.55
C ASP A 311 20.23 -10.15 28.90
N THR A 312 19.06 -9.55 29.02
CA THR A 312 18.31 -9.48 30.29
C THR A 312 17.09 -10.40 30.31
N THR A 313 16.49 -10.67 29.15
CA THR A 313 15.20 -11.36 29.05
C THR A 313 15.36 -12.82 28.63
N LEU A 314 16.04 -13.62 29.47
CA LEU A 314 16.41 -15.01 29.18
C LEU A 314 15.21 -15.98 29.00
N ALA A 315 14.02 -15.56 29.43
CA ALA A 315 12.78 -16.27 29.14
C ALA A 315 12.44 -16.26 27.63
N LEU A 316 12.83 -15.19 26.93
CA LEU A 316 12.62 -14.99 25.49
C LEU A 316 13.87 -15.26 24.67
N TRP A 317 15.07 -15.18 25.27
CA TRP A 317 16.34 -15.26 24.55
C TRP A 317 17.30 -16.28 25.17
N LEU A 318 17.89 -17.13 24.35
CA LEU A 318 18.91 -18.11 24.73
C LEU A 318 20.29 -17.63 24.25
N PRO A 319 21.24 -17.34 25.14
CA PRO A 319 22.61 -17.00 24.74
C PRO A 319 23.24 -18.20 24.01
N MET A 320 23.89 -17.93 22.89
CA MET A 320 24.71 -18.91 22.19
C MET A 320 26.16 -18.82 22.70
N SER A 321 26.77 -19.98 22.95
CA SER A 321 28.12 -20.14 23.49
C SER A 321 29.19 -19.98 22.43
#